data_AF-A0A6B2LR31-F1
#
_entry.id   AF-A0A6B2LR31-F1
#
_cell.length_a   1.000
_cell.length_b   1.000
_cell.length_c   1.000
_cell.angle_alpha   90.00
_cell.angle_beta   90.00
_cell.angle_gamma   90.00
#
_symmetry.space_group_name_H-M   'P 1'
#
loop_
_entity.id
_entity.type
_entity.pdbx_description
1 polymer ?
#
loop_
_entity_poly.entity_id
_entity_poly.type
_entity_poly.pdbx_seq_one_letter_code
_entity_poly.pdbx_strand_id
1 'polypeptide(L)'
;MNSLGETDLLAHQNKYLFAWHGTSASAIVPICWGGFDPRRRSGQVHGPGEYFGWTAAVSNGYCNGTNLMLVSVLIENINIRRVPGFCYVVNNPLNASLAYCLPLLVVHFGKRSPLIQFNRTFV
;
A
#
# COMPACT_ATOMS: atom_id res chain seq x y z
N MET A 1 -13.65 -24.34 -12.97
CA MET A 1 -12.81 -23.14 -13.07
C MET A 1 -13.66 -22.06 -13.73
N ASN A 2 -14.22 -21.14 -12.94
CA ASN A 2 -14.97 -20.02 -13.52
C ASN A 2 -13.98 -18.89 -13.77
N SER A 3 -13.87 -18.46 -15.02
CA SER A 3 -13.15 -17.25 -15.39
C SER A 3 -13.81 -16.07 -14.66
N LEU A 4 -13.04 -15.34 -13.85
CA LEU A 4 -13.46 -14.06 -13.28
C LEU A 4 -13.59 -13.06 -14.44
N GLY A 5 -14.75 -13.04 -15.09
CA GLY A 5 -15.08 -12.10 -16.14
C GLY A 5 -15.31 -10.70 -15.57
N GLU A 6 -15.12 -9.67 -16.39
CA GLU A 6 -15.29 -8.24 -16.05
C GLU A 6 -16.62 -7.93 -15.35
N THR A 7 -17.65 -8.77 -15.52
CA THR A 7 -18.94 -8.68 -14.85
C THR A 7 -18.86 -8.83 -13.33
N ASP A 8 -17.86 -9.51 -12.77
CA ASP A 8 -17.72 -9.71 -11.33
C ASP A 8 -17.19 -8.44 -10.61
N LEU A 9 -16.40 -7.63 -11.32
CA LEU A 9 -15.84 -6.36 -10.80
C LEU A 9 -16.90 -5.25 -10.67
N LEU A 10 -17.95 -5.28 -11.50
CA LEU A 10 -19.06 -4.31 -11.46
C LEU A 10 -20.27 -4.83 -10.67
N ALA A 11 -20.44 -6.16 -10.57
CA ALA A 11 -21.54 -6.77 -9.82
C ALA A 11 -21.34 -6.70 -8.30
N HIS A 12 -20.09 -6.76 -7.84
CA HIS A 12 -19.76 -6.56 -6.45
C HIS A 12 -19.34 -5.11 -6.24
N GLN A 13 -20.15 -4.32 -5.52
CA GLN A 13 -19.65 -3.10 -4.88
C GLN A 13 -18.66 -3.50 -3.79
N ASN A 14 -17.46 -3.94 -4.20
CA ASN A 14 -16.35 -4.10 -3.31
C ASN A 14 -16.05 -2.72 -2.77
N LYS A 15 -16.39 -2.54 -1.50
CA LYS A 15 -16.04 -1.33 -0.79
C LYS A 15 -14.52 -1.24 -0.80
N TYR A 16 -14.04 -0.03 -0.96
CA TYR A 16 -12.62 0.27 -0.90
C TYR A 16 -12.40 1.39 0.09
N LEU A 17 -11.19 1.41 0.64
CA LEU A 17 -10.77 2.45 1.56
C LEU A 17 -9.39 2.95 1.20
N PHE A 18 -9.15 4.23 1.44
CA PHE A 18 -7.83 4.83 1.30
C PHE A 18 -7.07 4.70 2.61
N ALA A 19 -5.80 4.35 2.51
CA ALA A 19 -4.93 4.25 3.67
C ALA A 19 -3.51 4.70 3.35
N TRP A 20 -2.76 5.06 4.38
CA TRP A 20 -1.41 5.60 4.27
C TRP A 20 -0.37 4.50 4.44
N HIS A 21 0.73 4.56 3.70
CA HIS A 21 1.84 3.63 3.86
C HIS A 21 3.17 4.37 3.82
N GLY A 22 3.85 4.39 4.97
CA GLY A 22 5.22 4.87 5.08
C GLY A 22 6.20 3.74 4.76
N THR A 23 7.23 4.07 4.00
CA THR A 23 8.28 3.12 3.62
C THR A 23 9.58 3.86 3.30
N SER A 24 10.67 3.14 3.05
CA SER A 24 11.92 3.78 2.60
C SER A 24 11.79 4.33 1.18
N ALA A 25 12.53 5.39 0.85
CA ALA A 25 12.56 5.94 -0.52
C ALA A 25 12.93 4.88 -1.57
N SER A 26 13.84 3.96 -1.24
CA SER A 26 14.26 2.87 -2.12
C SER A 26 13.14 1.85 -2.43
N ALA A 27 12.09 1.80 -1.62
CA ALA A 27 10.96 0.90 -1.81
C ALA A 27 9.84 1.53 -2.65
N ILE A 28 9.79 2.86 -2.80
CA ILE A 28 8.71 3.57 -3.51
C ILE A 28 8.56 3.07 -4.94
N VAL A 29 9.64 3.09 -5.74
CA VAL A 29 9.60 2.66 -7.14
C VAL A 29 9.23 1.18 -7.26
N PRO A 30 9.89 0.22 -6.57
CA PRO A 30 9.46 -1.18 -6.60
C PRO A 30 7.99 -1.40 -6.27
N ILE A 31 7.45 -0.67 -5.27
CA ILE A 31 6.04 -0.78 -4.90
C ILE A 31 5.13 -0.23 -6.01
N CYS A 32 5.44 0.93 -6.59
CA CYS A 32 4.63 1.51 -7.66
C CYS A 32 4.57 0.62 -8.91
N TRP A 33 5.66 -0.10 -9.23
CA TRP A 33 5.73 -0.95 -10.42
C TRP A 33 5.23 -2.38 -10.17
N GLY A 34 5.52 -2.96 -9.01
CA GLY A 34 5.27 -4.37 -8.72
C GLY A 34 4.21 -4.63 -7.65
N GLY A 35 3.63 -3.58 -7.07
CA GLY A 35 2.77 -3.69 -5.89
C GLY A 35 3.55 -3.98 -4.61
N PHE A 36 2.81 -4.19 -3.52
CA PHE A 36 3.41 -4.56 -2.23
C PHE A 36 3.83 -6.03 -2.25
N ASP A 37 5.10 -6.31 -1.97
CA ASP A 37 5.65 -7.68 -1.93
C ASP A 37 5.49 -8.31 -0.52
N PRO A 38 4.65 -9.34 -0.36
CA PRO A 38 4.43 -10.01 0.92
C PRO A 38 5.66 -10.63 1.55
N ARG A 39 6.72 -10.89 0.76
CA ARG A 39 7.96 -11.49 1.24
C ARG A 39 8.89 -10.47 1.91
N ARG A 40 8.61 -9.17 1.74
CA ARG A 40 9.40 -8.07 2.34
C ARG A 40 8.88 -7.61 3.69
N ARG A 41 7.84 -8.26 4.21
CA ARG A 41 7.28 -7.97 5.54
C ARG A 41 8.34 -8.17 6.61
N SER A 42 8.57 -7.17 7.47
CA SER A 42 9.40 -7.30 8.69
C SER A 42 8.73 -6.64 9.90
N GLY A 43 8.95 -7.14 11.12
CA GLY A 43 8.49 -6.52 12.37
C GLY A 43 6.98 -6.46 12.64
N GLN A 44 6.18 -7.46 12.23
CA GLN A 44 4.72 -7.41 12.35
C GLN A 44 4.19 -7.64 13.79
N VAL A 45 3.69 -6.59 14.44
CA VAL A 45 3.14 -6.66 15.82
C VAL A 45 1.68 -7.13 15.87
N HIS A 46 0.90 -6.91 14.81
CA HIS A 46 -0.53 -7.24 14.73
C HIS A 46 -0.84 -8.44 13.81
N GLY A 47 0.15 -9.29 13.57
CA GLY A 47 0.06 -10.47 12.71
C GLY A 47 0.55 -10.24 11.29
N PRO A 48 0.61 -11.30 10.47
CA PRO A 48 1.22 -11.24 9.14
C PRO A 48 0.44 -10.29 8.22
N GLY A 49 1.15 -9.38 7.57
CA GLY A 49 0.58 -8.51 6.56
C GLY A 49 1.38 -7.26 6.24
N GLU A 50 0.94 -6.55 5.21
CA GLU A 50 1.29 -5.17 4.92
C GLU A 50 0.47 -4.23 5.82
N TYR A 51 1.12 -3.20 6.36
CA TYR A 51 0.52 -2.29 7.34
C TYR A 51 0.22 -0.94 6.69
N PHE A 52 -0.98 -0.43 6.92
CA PHE A 52 -1.43 0.85 6.38
C PHE A 52 -2.03 1.72 7.48
N GLY A 53 -1.47 2.88 7.77
CA GLY A 53 -1.98 3.79 8.79
C GLY A 53 -3.35 4.34 8.42
N TRP A 54 -4.24 4.49 9.40
CA TRP A 54 -5.51 5.20 9.24
C TRP A 54 -5.27 6.68 8.94
N THR A 55 -4.15 7.22 9.44
CA THR A 55 -3.72 8.60 9.21
C THR A 55 -2.28 8.63 8.69
N ALA A 56 -1.93 9.73 8.01
CA ALA A 56 -0.56 9.98 7.60
C ALA A 56 0.40 10.01 8.80
N ALA A 57 -0.06 10.53 9.96
CA ALA A 57 0.74 10.60 11.19
C ALA A 57 1.19 9.22 11.67
N VAL A 58 0.32 8.20 11.60
CA VAL A 58 0.68 6.81 11.93
C VAL A 58 1.77 6.29 10.99
N SER A 59 1.66 6.62 9.69
CA SER A 59 2.59 6.14 8.67
C SER A 59 3.93 6.90 8.64
N ASN A 60 3.97 8.13 9.14
CA ASN A 60 5.15 9.00 9.07
C ASN A 60 6.39 8.38 9.73
N GLY A 61 6.21 7.69 10.86
CA GLY A 61 7.32 7.00 11.55
C GLY A 61 7.99 5.90 10.69
N TYR A 62 7.31 5.42 9.67
CA TYR A 62 7.79 4.35 8.78
C TYR A 62 8.40 4.89 7.46
N CYS A 63 8.37 6.20 7.23
CA CYS A 63 9.01 6.82 6.05
C CYS A 63 10.55 6.79 6.09
N ASN A 64 11.16 6.26 7.16
CA ASN A 64 12.61 6.11 7.36
C ASN A 64 13.39 7.41 7.10
N GLY A 65 12.91 8.53 7.65
CA GLY A 65 13.52 9.86 7.49
C GLY A 65 13.29 10.52 6.13
N THR A 66 12.53 9.87 5.23
CA THR A 66 12.19 10.43 3.93
C THR A 66 10.88 11.22 3.98
N ASN A 67 10.70 12.11 3.02
CA ASN A 67 9.49 12.92 2.84
C ASN A 67 8.50 12.28 1.86
N LEU A 68 8.64 10.99 1.58
CA LEU A 68 7.80 10.27 0.63
C LEU A 68 6.89 9.29 1.37
N MET A 69 5.61 9.29 1.00
CA MET A 69 4.60 8.39 1.55
C MET A 69 3.67 7.93 0.45
N LEU A 70 3.17 6.70 0.54
CA LEU A 70 2.18 6.18 -0.38
C LEU A 70 0.77 6.39 0.18
N VAL A 71 -0.16 6.77 -0.69
CA VAL A 71 -1.60 6.56 -0.48
C VAL A 71 -1.99 5.33 -1.27
N SER A 72 -2.65 4.39 -0.62
CA SER A 72 -3.04 3.11 -1.21
C SER A 72 -4.55 2.91 -1.13
N VAL A 73 -5.09 2.22 -2.13
CA VAL A 73 -6.46 1.69 -2.12
C VAL A 73 -6.40 0.28 -1.54
N LEU A 74 -7.22 0.01 -0.53
CA LEU A 74 -7.43 -1.33 0.00
C LEU A 74 -8.81 -1.84 -0.42
N ILE A 75 -8.86 -3.05 -0.97
CA ILE A 75 -10.09 -3.70 -1.42
C ILE A 75 -10.68 -4.44 -0.21
N GLU A 76 -11.82 -3.99 0.32
CA GLU A 76 -12.38 -4.58 1.54
C GLU A 76 -12.76 -6.05 1.36
N ASN A 77 -12.17 -6.92 2.18
CA ASN A 77 -12.47 -8.34 2.23
C ASN A 77 -11.94 -8.94 3.55
N ILE A 78 -12.09 -10.26 3.72
CA ILE A 78 -11.69 -11.00 4.94
C ILE A 78 -10.17 -10.96 5.23
N ASN A 79 -9.33 -10.67 4.23
CA ASN A 79 -7.87 -10.56 4.39
C ASN A 79 -7.43 -9.20 4.96
N ILE A 80 -8.36 -8.27 5.20
CA ILE A 80 -8.08 -6.99 5.85
C ILE A 80 -8.52 -7.05 7.31
N ARG A 81 -7.54 -6.94 8.22
CA ARG A 81 -7.78 -6.73 9.64
C ARG A 81 -7.70 -5.26 9.97
N ARG A 82 -8.69 -4.76 10.71
CA ARG A 82 -8.70 -3.40 11.28
C ARG A 82 -8.09 -3.45 12.68
N VAL A 83 -7.07 -2.62 12.94
CA VAL A 83 -6.56 -2.33 14.28
C VAL A 83 -7.16 -0.99 14.71
N PRO A 84 -8.16 -0.98 15.62
CA PRO A 84 -8.92 0.22 15.92
C PRO A 84 -8.04 1.41 16.30
N GLY A 85 -8.27 2.54 15.64
CA GLY A 85 -7.57 3.81 15.91
C GLY A 85 -6.13 3.87 15.41
N PHE A 86 -5.63 2.84 14.71
CA PHE A 86 -4.22 2.74 14.35
C PHE A 86 -4.00 2.44 12.86
N CYS A 87 -4.23 1.20 12.45
CA CYS A 87 -3.86 0.75 11.10
C CYS A 87 -4.80 -0.33 10.54
N TYR A 88 -4.65 -0.58 9.25
CA TYR A 88 -5.13 -1.77 8.57
C TYR A 88 -3.96 -2.71 8.35
N VAL A 89 -4.19 -4.01 8.51
CA VAL A 89 -3.25 -5.08 8.17
C VAL A 89 -3.87 -5.87 7.02
N VAL A 90 -3.21 -5.85 5.86
CA VAL A 90 -3.62 -6.62 4.69
C VAL A 90 -2.76 -7.88 4.63
N ASN A 91 -3.37 -9.05 4.59
CA ASN A 91 -2.63 -10.30 4.48
C ASN A 91 -2.71 -10.87 3.06
N ASN A 92 -1.98 -10.26 2.12
CA ASN A 92 -1.87 -10.79 0.76
C ASN A 92 -1.18 -12.18 0.73
N PRO A 93 -1.56 -13.07 -0.20
CA PRO A 93 -0.87 -14.35 -0.42
C PRO A 93 0.61 -14.18 -0.80
N LEU A 94 1.49 -15.02 -0.25
CA LEU A 94 2.93 -14.98 -0.52
C LEU A 94 3.32 -15.31 -1.97
N ASN A 95 2.44 -15.99 -2.71
CA ASN A 95 2.66 -16.41 -4.09
C ASN A 95 2.22 -15.35 -5.12
N ALA A 96 1.83 -14.15 -4.66
CA ALA A 96 1.37 -13.04 -5.51
C ALA A 96 0.18 -13.38 -6.44
N SER A 97 -0.59 -14.43 -6.13
CA SER A 97 -1.75 -14.80 -6.96
C SER A 97 -2.89 -13.79 -6.90
N LEU A 98 -2.95 -13.01 -5.81
CA LEU A 98 -3.95 -11.98 -5.55
C LEU A 98 -3.29 -10.80 -4.81
N ALA A 99 -3.82 -9.60 -5.01
CA ALA A 99 -3.43 -8.40 -4.28
C ALA A 99 -4.67 -7.62 -3.85
N TYR A 100 -4.78 -7.32 -2.55
CA TYR A 100 -5.89 -6.58 -1.96
C TYR A 100 -5.53 -5.14 -1.59
N CYS A 101 -4.32 -4.70 -1.95
CA CYS A 101 -3.84 -3.35 -1.76
C CYS A 101 -3.08 -2.87 -3.01
N LEU A 102 -3.38 -1.65 -3.44
CA LEU A 102 -2.80 -1.03 -4.62
C LEU A 102 -2.21 0.34 -4.26
N PRO A 103 -0.94 0.62 -4.59
CA PRO A 103 -0.41 1.98 -4.46
C PRO A 103 -1.11 2.89 -5.47
N LEU A 104 -1.70 3.98 -5.01
CA LEU A 104 -2.43 4.93 -5.85
C LEU A 104 -1.62 6.20 -6.13
N LEU A 105 -1.01 6.77 -5.09
CA LEU A 105 -0.28 8.04 -5.18
C LEU A 105 0.99 7.97 -4.35
N VAL A 106 2.03 8.66 -4.82
CA VAL A 106 3.19 9.03 -4.01
C VAL A 106 3.02 10.49 -3.60
N VAL A 107 3.02 10.74 -2.30
CA VAL A 107 2.94 12.07 -1.71
C VAL A 107 4.34 12.48 -1.26
N HIS A 108 4.79 13.64 -1.72
CA HIS A 108 5.96 14.33 -1.19
C HIS A 108 5.49 15.40 -0.20
N PHE A 109 5.94 15.35 1.05
CA PHE A 109 5.50 16.25 2.13
C PHE A 109 6.69 16.93 2.84
N GLY A 110 6.45 17.91 3.71
CA GLY A 110 7.51 18.64 4.41
C GLY A 110 7.80 20.03 3.80
N LYS A 111 8.89 20.68 4.25
CA LYS A 111 9.25 22.02 3.79
C LYS A 111 9.60 21.98 2.29
N ARG A 112 9.10 22.97 1.54
CA ARG A 112 9.33 23.12 0.10
C ARG A 112 10.83 23.12 -0.20
N SER A 113 11.34 22.03 -0.75
CA SER A 113 12.64 21.94 -1.44
C SER A 113 12.39 21.63 -2.91
N PRO A 114 13.28 22.02 -3.85
CA PRO A 114 13.01 21.94 -5.28
C PRO A 114 12.56 20.53 -5.69
N LEU A 115 11.56 20.48 -6.57
CA LEU A 115 10.84 19.25 -6.96
C LEU A 115 11.83 18.14 -7.34
N ILE A 116 11.67 16.96 -6.72
CA ILE A 116 12.37 15.74 -7.14
C ILE A 116 11.82 15.39 -8.54
N GLN A 117 12.66 15.53 -9.57
CA GLN A 117 12.38 14.96 -10.88
C GLN A 117 12.60 13.44 -10.81
N PHE A 118 11.54 12.68 -10.98
CA PHE A 118 11.66 11.25 -11.26
C PHE A 118 12.16 11.12 -12.70
N ASN A 119 13.45 10.85 -12.90
CA ASN A 119 14.00 10.56 -14.22
C ASN A 119 13.32 9.31 -14.77
N ARG A 120 12.45 9.50 -15.77
CA ARG A 120 11.89 8.43 -16.58
C ARG A 120 12.99 7.93 -17.52
N THR A 121 13.82 7.01 -17.04
CA THR A 121 14.61 6.20 -17.95
C THR A 121 13.75 4.98 -18.28
N PHE A 122 13.06 5.03 -19.40
CA PHE A 122 12.51 3.82 -20.02
C PHE A 122 13.71 3.02 -20.51
N VAL A 123 13.88 1.81 -19.97
CA VAL A 123 14.83 0.80 -20.49
C VAL A 123 14.04 -0.16 -21.33
#